data_AF-A0A5P2AS32-F1
#
_entry.id   AF-A0A5P2AS32-F1
#
_cell.length_a   1.000
_cell.length_b   1.000
_cell.length_c   1.000
_cell.angle_alpha   90.00
_cell.angle_beta   90.00
_cell.angle_gamma   90.00
#
_symmetry.space_group_name_H-M   'P 1'
#
loop_
_entity.id
_entity.type
_entity.pdbx_description
1 polymer ?
#
loop_
_entity_poly.entity_id
_entity_poly.type
_entity_poly.pdbx_seq_one_letter_code
_entity_poly.pdbx_strand_id
1 'polypeptide(L)' 'MGSTVLSLRIDGELLDRLRSHAAKRGMSVQDYVVRTLIREDFDERFKTAVDETERFYGPGSSDPGDHVRPSAGIA' A
#
# COMPACT_ATOMS: atom_id res chain seq x y z
N MET A 1 -18.78 0.85 33.82
CA MET A 1 -18.30 1.05 32.44
C MET A 1 -17.64 -0.25 32.01
N GLY A 2 -18.23 -0.99 31.05
CA GLY A 2 -17.64 -2.25 30.58
C GLY A 2 -16.70 -1.99 29.40
N SER A 3 -15.50 -2.56 29.44
CA SER A 3 -14.61 -2.64 28.28
C SER A 3 -14.80 -4.00 27.59
N THR A 4 -14.76 -3.99 26.26
CA THR A 4 -14.81 -5.20 25.44
C THR A 4 -13.48 -5.33 24.69
N VAL A 5 -12.92 -6.54 24.68
CA VAL A 5 -11.61 -6.81 24.05
C VAL A 5 -11.82 -7.57 22.74
N LEU A 6 -11.13 -7.14 21.69
CA LEU A 6 -11.04 -7.87 20.43
C LEU A 6 -9.72 -8.67 20.40
N SER A 7 -9.81 -9.97 20.18
CA SER A 7 -8.64 -10.85 20.00
C SER A 7 -8.73 -11.56 18.66
N LEU A 8 -7.64 -11.53 17.89
CA LEU A 8 -7.56 -12.14 16.55
C LEU A 8 -6.35 -13.07 16.50
N ARG A 9 -6.50 -14.21 15.83
CA ARG A 9 -5.38 -15.10 15.47
C ARG A 9 -5.05 -14.89 14.01
N ILE A 10 -3.79 -14.62 13.73
CA ILE A 10 -3.25 -14.43 12.39
C ILE A 10 -1.93 -15.19 12.29
N ASP A 11 -1.52 -15.49 11.06
CA ASP A 11 -0.21 -16.06 10.80
C ASP A 11 0.91 -15.03 11.10
N GLY A 12 2.12 -15.55 11.33
CA GLY A 12 3.27 -14.74 11.70
C GLY A 12 3.72 -13.77 10.61
N GLU A 13 3.63 -14.17 9.34
CA GLU A 13 4.03 -13.34 8.21
C GLU A 13 3.12 -12.11 8.09
N LEU A 14 1.81 -12.29 8.25
CA LEU A 14 0.86 -11.20 8.29
C LEU A 14 1.13 -10.26 9.47
N LEU A 15 1.46 -10.79 10.65
CA LEU A 15 1.83 -9.97 11.80
C LEU A 15 3.09 -9.14 11.53
N ASP A 16 4.12 -9.72 10.92
CA ASP A 16 5.37 -9.02 10.58
C ASP A 16 5.16 -7.95 9.52
N ARG A 17 4.28 -8.20 8.55
CA ARG A 17 3.83 -7.17 7.60
C ARG A 17 3.13 -6.04 8.35
N LEU A 18 2.18 -6.31 9.24
CA LEU A 18 1.50 -5.26 10.01
C LEU A 18 2.48 -4.43 10.85
N ARG A 19 3.44 -5.07 11.52
CA ARG A 19 4.51 -4.40 12.28
C ARG A 19 5.34 -3.48 11.41
N SER A 20 5.74 -3.95 10.22
CA SER A 20 6.53 -3.17 9.28
C SER A 20 5.78 -1.92 8.81
N HIS A 21 4.48 -2.02 8.56
CA HIS A 21 3.65 -0.86 8.17
C HIS A 21 3.41 0.10 9.33
N ALA A 22 3.24 -0.41 10.55
CA ALA A 22 3.12 0.40 11.75
C ALA A 22 4.42 1.18 12.03
N ALA A 23 5.57 0.53 11.90
CA ALA A 23 6.89 1.14 12.07
C ALA A 23 7.14 2.27 11.05
N LYS A 24 6.78 2.07 9.78
CA LYS A 24 6.86 3.13 8.74
C LYS A 24 6.05 4.38 9.08
N ARG A 25 5.02 4.25 9.94
CA ARG A 25 4.16 5.36 10.39
C ARG A 25 4.48 5.83 11.81
N GLY A 26 5.51 5.28 12.45
CA GLY A 26 5.86 5.59 13.84
C GLY A 26 4.77 5.19 14.84
N MET A 27 3.97 4.16 14.55
CA MET A 27 2.83 3.74 15.35
C MET A 27 3.05 2.37 15.99
N SER A 28 2.39 2.11 17.12
CA SER A 28 2.27 0.75 17.64
C SER A 28 1.46 -0.12 16.68
N VAL A 29 1.72 -1.43 16.67
CA VAL A 29 0.94 -2.34 15.79
C VAL A 29 -0.54 -2.36 16.19
N GLN A 30 -0.85 -2.14 17.46
CA GLN A 30 -2.22 -2.11 17.97
C GLN A 30 -2.94 -0.87 17.46
N ASP A 31 -2.34 0.32 17.60
CA ASP A 31 -2.92 1.57 17.09
C ASP A 31 -3.06 1.55 15.57
N TYR A 32 -2.09 0.93 14.89
CA TYR A 32 -2.16 0.73 13.45
C TYR A 32 -3.37 -0.13 13.06
N VAL A 33 -3.56 -1.29 13.71
CA VAL A 33 -4.71 -2.18 13.44
C VAL A 33 -6.03 -1.50 13.78
N VAL A 34 -6.15 -0.86 14.94
CA VAL A 34 -7.35 -0.12 15.33
C VAL A 34 -7.68 0.97 14.31
N ARG A 35 -6.67 1.75 13.89
CA ARG A 35 -6.86 2.83 12.91
C ARG A 35 -7.17 2.30 11.51
N THR A 36 -6.66 1.12 11.15
CA THR A 36 -7.03 0.42 9.91
C THR A 36 -8.45 -0.09 9.95
N LEU A 37 -8.90 -0.68 11.06
CA LEU A 37 -10.29 -1.16 11.24
C LEU A 37 -11.30 0.00 11.27
N ILE A 38 -10.91 1.16 11.79
CA ILE A 38 -11.73 2.38 11.74
C ILE A 38 -11.74 3.00 10.32
N ARG A 39 -10.72 2.72 9.50
CA ARG A 39 -10.61 3.21 8.12
C ARG A 39 -11.22 2.22 7.12
N GLU A 40 -12.54 2.17 7.04
CA GLU A 40 -13.20 1.71 5.81
C GLU A 40 -12.90 2.64 4.60
N ASP A 41 -12.38 3.86 4.82
CA ASP A 41 -12.14 4.87 3.75
C ASP A 41 -10.85 4.70 2.91
N PHE A 42 -10.02 3.67 3.13
CA PHE A 42 -8.73 3.53 2.39
C PHE A 42 -8.85 2.72 1.10
N ASP A 43 -9.90 1.93 0.92
CA ASP A 43 -10.12 1.14 -0.31
C ASP A 43 -10.34 2.05 -1.52
N GLU A 44 -10.99 3.21 -1.37
CA GLU A 44 -11.22 4.14 -2.48
C GLU A 44 -9.93 4.76 -3.03
N ARG A 45 -8.96 5.10 -2.16
CA ARG A 45 -7.68 5.69 -2.61
C ARG A 45 -6.70 4.65 -3.14
N PHE A 46 -6.74 3.43 -2.61
CA PHE A 46 -5.91 2.34 -3.12
C PHE A 46 -6.39 1.89 -4.50
N LYS A 47 -7.70 1.79 -4.72
CA LYS A 47 -8.29 1.51 -6.04
C LYS A 47 -7.98 2.64 -7.04
N THR A 48 -8.09 3.89 -6.62
CA THR A 48 -7.75 5.05 -7.47
C THR A 48 -6.28 5.05 -7.91
N ALA A 49 -5.33 4.76 -7.01
CA ALA A 49 -3.91 4.75 -7.34
C ALA A 49 -3.52 3.60 -8.29
N VAL A 50 -4.17 2.43 -8.16
CA VAL A 50 -3.97 1.26 -9.04
C VAL A 50 -4.64 1.47 -10.41
N ASP A 51 -5.88 1.97 -10.43
CA ASP A 51 -6.61 2.31 -11.67
C ASP A 51 -5.84 3.38 -12.48
N GLU A 52 -5.20 4.34 -11.81
CA GLU A 52 -4.37 5.37 -12.46
C GLU A 52 -3.08 4.76 -13.04
N THR A 53 -2.44 3.80 -12.37
CA THR A 53 -1.25 3.12 -12.92
C THR A 53 -1.58 2.18 -14.08
N GLU A 54 -2.73 1.50 -14.08
CA GLU A 54 -3.17 0.67 -15.21
C GLU A 54 -3.57 1.49 -16.44
N ARG A 55 -4.14 2.69 -16.25
CA ARG A 55 -4.48 3.60 -17.37
C ARG A 55 -3.26 4.13 -18.12
N PHE A 56 -2.12 4.29 -17.45
CA PHE A 56 -0.86 4.72 -18.07
C PHE A 56 -0.04 3.57 -18.69
N TYR A 57 -0.30 2.31 -18.32
CA TYR A 57 0.51 1.15 -18.75
C TYR A 57 -0.28 -0.03 -19.35
N GLY A 58 -1.57 0.13 -19.65
CA GLY A 58 -2.39 -0.91 -20.28
C GLY A 58 -1.90 -1.29 -21.69
N PRO A 59 -2.18 -2.52 -22.18
CA PRO A 59 -1.60 -3.13 -23.38
C PRO A 59 -2.18 -2.52 -24.66
N GLY A 60 -1.79 -1.28 -24.94
CA GLY A 60 -2.08 -0.54 -26.15
C GLY A 60 -0.85 0.20 -26.68
N SER A 61 0.35 -0.15 -26.20
CA SER A 61 1.61 0.35 -26.76
C SER A 61 1.92 -0.37 -28.07
N SER A 62 1.17 -0.03 -29.11
CA SER A 62 1.56 -0.25 -30.50
C SER A 62 1.81 1.11 -31.16
N ASP A 63 2.92 1.75 -30.79
CA ASP A 63 3.67 2.62 -31.70
C ASP A 63 5.16 2.66 -31.27
N PRO A 64 6.11 2.17 -32.10
CA PRO A 64 7.52 2.21 -31.80
C PRO A 64 8.10 3.55 -32.25
N GLY A 65 7.92 4.58 -31.43
CA GLY A 65 8.50 5.89 -31.71
C GLY A 65 8.52 6.76 -30.46
N ASP A 66 9.73 7.17 -30.09
CA ASP A 66 9.94 8.42 -29.34
C ASP A 66 9.86 8.40 -27.81
N HIS A 67 10.56 7.48 -27.15
CA HIS A 67 10.98 7.67 -25.76
C HIS A 67 12.51 7.69 -25.63
N VAL A 68 13.06 8.91 -25.61
CA VAL A 68 14.48 9.21 -25.41
C VAL A 68 14.91 8.73 -24.02
N ARG A 69 15.85 7.77 -24.00
CA ARG A 69 16.56 7.35 -22.77
C ARG A 69 17.58 8.44 -22.39
N PRO A 70 17.57 9.00 -21.17
CA PRO A 70 18.69 9.80 -20.72
C PRO A 70 19.90 8.87 -20.51
N SER A 71 20.90 8.99 -21.39
CA SER A 71 22.18 8.31 -21.26
C SER A 71 22.88 8.83 -20.00
N ALA A 72 22.93 8.01 -18.95
CA ALA A 72 23.79 8.25 -17.80
C ALA A 72 25.25 8.20 -18.28
N GLY A 73 25.86 9.37 -18.42
CA GLY A 73 27.30 9.52 -18.64
C GLY A 73 28.04 9.10 -17.37
N ILE A 74 28.71 7.95 -17.45
CA ILE A 74 29.83 7.60 -16.59
C ILE A 74 31.07 7.64 -17.47
N ALA A 75 31.85 8.71 -17.30
CA ALA A 75 33.27 8.82 -17.66
C ALA A 75 33.97 9.47 -16.47
#